data_AF-A0A7T8HM14-F1
#
_entry.id   AF-A0A7T8HM14-F1
#
_cell.length_a   1.000
_cell.length_b   1.000
_cell.length_c   1.000
_cell.angle_alpha   90.00
_cell.angle_beta   90.00
_cell.angle_gamma   90.00
#
_symmetry.space_group_name_H-M   'P 1'
#
loop_
_entity.id
_entity.type
_entity.pdbx_description
1 polymer ?
#
loop_
_entity_poly.entity_id
_entity_poly.type
_entity_poly.pdbx_seq_one_letter_code
_entity_poly.pdbx_strand_id
1 'polypeptide(L)'
;MIIDTSLLMCYLRKQESLANSLLRLKDNNCHVEETEIALKERKRYASLIIFYNSKALHRQALELLRSLLKEEEECNGEDKKPPISSEDIIQYLQGLGASWLELIFEFAEEVIREDPSEGIRIFIEEMGEVESLPRQEVYEYLAKIDPVVGVRYLEHVIGVWGDTVPGFHNQLVLDYTDLILNTIYENQHDE
;
A
#
# COMPACT_ATOMS: atom_id res chain seq x y z
N MET A 1 -13.87 15.43 25.60
CA MET A 1 -13.86 14.68 24.32
C MET A 1 -15.01 15.10 23.38
N ILE A 2 -15.34 16.39 23.24
CA ILE A 2 -16.37 16.89 22.29
C ILE A 2 -15.89 18.17 21.57
N ILE A 3 -14.87 18.85 22.12
CA ILE A 3 -14.34 20.11 21.60
C ILE A 3 -13.69 19.89 20.24
N ASP A 4 -12.87 18.84 20.08
CA ASP A 4 -12.16 18.57 18.83
C ASP A 4 -13.14 18.17 17.71
N THR A 5 -14.15 17.34 18.00
CA THR A 5 -15.19 17.00 17.01
C THR A 5 -16.00 18.23 16.60
N SER A 6 -16.35 19.10 17.56
CA SER A 6 -17.07 20.36 17.26
C SER A 6 -16.21 21.33 16.45
N LEU A 7 -14.91 21.41 16.74
CA LEU A 7 -13.94 22.23 16.03
C LEU A 7 -13.71 21.72 14.61
N LEU A 8 -13.60 20.40 14.44
CA LEU A 8 -13.52 19.73 13.15
C LEU A 8 -14.77 20.04 12.31
N MET A 9 -15.97 19.92 12.89
CA MET A 9 -17.22 20.26 12.21
C MET A 9 -17.27 21.73 11.75
N CYS A 10 -16.69 22.64 12.53
CA CYS A 10 -16.54 24.05 12.17
C CYS A 10 -15.53 24.24 11.03
N TYR A 11 -14.35 23.61 11.10
CA TYR A 11 -13.32 23.68 10.06
C TYR A 11 -13.80 23.08 8.73
N LEU A 12 -14.49 21.94 8.76
CA LEU A 12 -15.10 21.33 7.58
C LEU A 12 -16.16 22.24 6.93
N ARG A 13 -16.72 23.23 7.65
CA ARG A 13 -17.66 24.22 7.08
C ARG A 13 -16.99 25.51 6.60
N LYS A 14 -15.82 25.87 7.14
CA LYS A 14 -15.19 27.18 6.92
C LYS A 14 -13.89 27.11 6.14
N GLN A 15 -13.01 26.19 6.49
CA GLN A 15 -11.68 26.08 5.91
C GLN A 15 -11.11 24.68 6.11
N GLU A 16 -11.03 23.94 5.02
CA GLU A 16 -10.65 22.53 5.00
C GLU A 16 -9.18 22.26 5.31
N SER A 17 -8.29 23.19 4.95
CA SER A 17 -6.85 23.07 5.25
C SER A 17 -6.60 22.94 6.77
N LEU A 18 -7.44 23.59 7.58
CA LEU A 18 -7.38 23.51 9.05
C LEU A 18 -7.92 22.18 9.58
N ALA A 19 -8.91 21.58 8.91
CA ALA A 19 -9.40 20.24 9.25
C ALA A 19 -8.29 19.19 9.07
N ASN A 20 -7.61 19.19 7.93
CA ASN A 20 -6.49 18.26 7.70
C ASN A 20 -5.33 18.49 8.67
N SER A 21 -5.09 19.73 9.08
CA SER A 21 -4.05 20.05 10.09
C SER A 21 -4.42 19.49 11.47
N LEU A 22 -5.69 19.61 11.87
CA LEU A 22 -6.20 19.06 13.13
C LEU A 22 -6.16 17.53 13.14
N LEU A 23 -6.54 16.89 12.04
CA LEU A 23 -6.59 15.42 11.93
C LEU A 23 -5.20 14.77 11.93
N ARG A 24 -4.16 15.47 11.47
CA ARG A 24 -2.77 14.97 11.53
C ARG A 24 -2.17 14.99 12.93
N LEU A 25 -2.78 15.69 13.89
CA LEU A 25 -2.28 15.70 15.26
C LEU A 25 -2.48 14.33 15.90
N LYS A 26 -1.40 13.74 16.44
CA LYS A 26 -1.43 12.44 17.12
C LYS A 26 -2.39 12.42 18.32
N ASP A 27 -2.55 13.57 18.99
CA ASP A 27 -3.41 13.71 20.18
C ASP A 27 -4.81 14.26 19.87
N ASN A 28 -5.28 14.18 18.61
CA ASN A 28 -6.65 14.60 18.32
C ASN A 28 -7.64 13.73 19.12
N ASN A 29 -8.57 14.32 19.87
CA ASN A 29 -9.59 13.58 20.63
C ASN A 29 -10.94 13.56 19.89
N CYS A 30 -10.88 13.59 18.56
CA CYS A 30 -12.05 13.43 17.71
C CYS A 30 -12.67 12.05 17.93
N HIS A 31 -14.00 12.03 18.11
CA HIS A 31 -14.76 10.79 18.20
C HIS A 31 -14.76 10.10 16.83
N VAL A 32 -14.36 8.82 16.78
CA VAL A 32 -14.15 8.09 15.52
C VAL A 32 -15.43 8.01 14.70
N GLU A 33 -16.52 7.53 15.30
CA GLU A 33 -17.79 7.33 14.59
C GLU A 33 -18.38 8.65 14.06
N GLU A 34 -18.47 9.69 14.90
CA GLU A 34 -19.01 11.00 14.50
C GLU A 34 -18.16 11.65 13.40
N THR A 35 -16.84 11.53 13.48
CA THR A 35 -15.92 12.08 12.49
C THR A 35 -16.02 11.34 11.16
N GLU A 36 -16.09 10.01 11.21
CA GLU A 36 -16.27 9.17 10.04
C GLU A 36 -17.57 9.52 9.31
N ILE A 37 -18.70 9.58 10.02
CA ILE A 37 -20.01 9.93 9.45
C ILE A 37 -19.92 11.31 8.80
N ALA A 38 -19.38 12.32 9.50
CA ALA A 38 -19.29 13.68 9.01
C ALA A 38 -18.43 13.82 7.74
N LEU A 39 -17.34 13.07 7.66
CA LEU A 39 -16.44 13.07 6.51
C LEU A 39 -17.02 12.31 5.32
N LYS A 40 -17.68 11.16 5.55
CA LYS A 40 -18.37 10.36 4.53
C LYS A 40 -19.56 11.13 3.93
N GLU A 41 -20.41 11.75 4.74
CA GLU A 41 -21.56 12.55 4.27
C GLU A 41 -21.14 13.69 3.32
N ARG A 42 -19.94 14.25 3.54
CA ARG A 42 -19.39 15.34 2.73
C ARG A 42 -18.45 14.86 1.63
N LYS A 43 -18.32 13.55 1.43
CA LYS A 43 -17.41 12.92 0.46
C LYS A 43 -15.95 13.40 0.58
N ARG A 44 -15.47 13.63 1.81
CA ARG A 44 -14.10 14.09 2.09
C ARG A 44 -13.18 12.91 2.39
N TYR A 45 -12.99 12.04 1.40
CA TYR A 45 -12.25 10.78 1.57
C TYR A 45 -10.77 10.99 1.88
N ALA A 46 -10.10 11.96 1.26
CA ALA A 46 -8.70 12.30 1.58
C ALA A 46 -8.50 12.66 3.07
N SER A 47 -9.43 13.45 3.64
CA SER A 47 -9.41 13.79 5.07
C SER A 47 -9.71 12.58 5.95
N LEU A 48 -10.57 11.66 5.49
CA LEU A 48 -10.91 10.43 6.21
C LEU A 48 -9.74 9.45 6.25
N ILE A 49 -8.98 9.32 5.17
CA ILE A 49 -7.75 8.51 5.11
C ILE A 49 -6.71 9.05 6.10
N ILE A 50 -6.50 10.38 6.14
CA ILE A 50 -5.62 11.03 7.12
C ILE A 50 -6.09 10.74 8.55
N PHE A 51 -7.40 10.82 8.78
CA PHE A 51 -7.98 10.54 10.10
C PHE A 51 -7.75 9.09 10.52
N TYR A 52 -8.03 8.12 9.66
CA TYR A 52 -7.78 6.71 9.93
C TYR A 52 -6.30 6.44 10.20
N ASN A 53 -5.38 7.02 9.42
CA ASN A 53 -3.95 6.91 9.66
C ASN A 53 -3.57 7.47 11.05
N SER A 54 -4.11 8.65 11.42
CA SER A 54 -3.87 9.25 12.75
C SER A 54 -4.36 8.38 13.92
N LYS A 55 -5.34 7.52 13.67
CA LYS A 55 -5.95 6.60 14.64
C LYS A 55 -5.42 5.17 14.56
N ALA A 56 -4.43 4.91 13.70
CA ALA A 56 -3.93 3.57 13.39
C ALA A 56 -5.03 2.60 12.88
N LEU A 57 -6.09 3.14 12.26
CA LEU A 57 -7.19 2.39 11.67
C LEU A 57 -6.87 2.05 10.20
N HIS A 58 -5.70 1.45 9.96
CA HIS A 58 -5.16 1.29 8.61
C HIS A 58 -6.00 0.39 7.71
N ARG A 59 -6.60 -0.68 8.26
CA ARG A 59 -7.50 -1.56 7.51
C ARG A 59 -8.70 -0.78 6.94
N GLN A 60 -9.34 0.06 7.75
CA GLN A 60 -10.49 0.86 7.31
C GLN A 60 -10.09 1.88 6.23
N ALA A 61 -8.87 2.43 6.30
CA ALA A 61 -8.35 3.32 5.27
C ALA A 61 -8.14 2.60 3.93
N LEU A 62 -7.54 1.41 3.97
CA LEU A 62 -7.27 0.61 2.78
C LEU A 62 -8.56 0.06 2.15
N GLU A 63 -9.52 -0.39 2.98
CA GLU A 63 -10.85 -0.81 2.50
C GLU A 63 -11.58 0.34 1.82
N LEU A 64 -11.50 1.55 2.38
CA LEU A 64 -12.08 2.76 1.77
C LEU A 64 -11.40 3.11 0.45
N LEU A 65 -10.08 3.09 0.38
CA LEU A 65 -9.34 3.33 -0.87
C LEU A 65 -9.77 2.33 -1.96
N ARG A 66 -9.87 1.06 -1.59
CA ARG A 66 -10.30 -0.01 -2.49
C ARG A 66 -11.75 0.14 -2.94
N SER A 67 -12.67 0.52 -2.06
CA SER A 67 -14.06 0.75 -2.46
C SER A 67 -14.18 1.91 -3.43
N LEU A 68 -13.41 2.97 -3.22
CA LEU A 68 -13.42 4.14 -4.10
C LEU A 68 -12.81 3.84 -5.47
N LEU A 69 -11.74 3.05 -5.53
CA LEU A 69 -11.16 2.59 -6.79
C LEU A 69 -12.19 1.80 -7.62
N LYS A 70 -12.91 0.85 -7.01
CA LYS A 70 -13.95 0.05 -7.67
C LYS A 70 -15.14 0.90 -8.13
N GLU A 71 -15.62 1.82 -7.29
CA GLU A 71 -16.71 2.74 -7.65
C GLU A 71 -16.33 3.59 -8.88
N GLU A 72 -15.06 3.99 -9.00
CA GLU A 72 -14.57 4.78 -10.13
C GLU A 72 -14.45 3.94 -11.41
N GLU A 73 -13.93 2.71 -11.33
CA GLU A 73 -13.88 1.78 -12.46
C GLU A 73 -15.27 1.51 -13.05
N GLU A 74 -16.29 1.37 -12.20
CA GLU A 74 -17.68 1.15 -12.62
C GLU A 74 -18.34 2.41 -13.22
N CYS A 75 -17.83 3.60 -12.91
CA CYS A 75 -18.40 4.90 -13.32
C CYS A 75 -17.71 5.55 -14.52
N ASN A 76 -16.62 4.98 -15.05
CA ASN A 76 -15.81 5.62 -16.09
C ASN A 76 -16.52 5.65 -17.46
N GLY A 77 -17.22 6.76 -17.69
CA GLY A 77 -17.31 7.42 -18.99
C GLY A 77 -16.03 8.22 -19.25
N GLU A 78 -15.54 8.17 -20.48
CA GLU A 78 -14.30 8.76 -20.99
C GLU A 78 -14.13 10.24 -20.56
N ASP A 79 -12.91 10.64 -20.18
CA ASP A 79 -12.41 12.02 -19.99
C ASP A 79 -12.28 12.65 -18.58
N LYS A 80 -12.37 11.90 -17.48
CA LYS A 80 -11.94 12.42 -16.16
C LYS A 80 -10.90 11.52 -15.50
N LYS A 81 -9.73 12.10 -15.17
CA LYS A 81 -8.72 11.41 -14.35
C LYS A 81 -9.37 11.01 -13.02
N PRO A 82 -9.30 9.74 -12.61
CA PRO A 82 -9.89 9.28 -11.36
C PRO A 82 -9.34 10.06 -10.16
N PRO A 83 -10.19 10.52 -9.21
CA PRO A 83 -9.73 11.13 -7.98
C PRO A 83 -8.85 10.20 -7.13
N ILE A 84 -9.00 8.88 -7.26
CA ILE A 84 -8.23 7.86 -6.54
C ILE A 84 -7.66 6.85 -7.53
N SER A 85 -6.39 6.52 -7.36
CA SER A 85 -5.65 5.59 -8.22
C SER A 85 -5.04 4.47 -7.40
N SER A 86 -4.63 3.39 -8.08
CA SER A 86 -3.86 2.31 -7.44
C SER A 86 -2.58 2.82 -6.77
N GLU A 87 -2.02 3.93 -7.25
CA GLU A 87 -0.90 4.65 -6.62
C GLU A 87 -1.21 5.10 -5.19
N ASP A 88 -2.44 5.52 -4.89
CA ASP A 88 -2.81 5.97 -3.55
C ASP A 88 -2.80 4.80 -2.54
N ILE A 89 -3.13 3.59 -2.99
CA ILE A 89 -3.02 2.37 -2.20
C ILE A 89 -1.55 2.02 -1.99
N ILE A 90 -0.75 2.00 -3.06
CA ILE A 90 0.69 1.73 -3.00
C ILE A 90 1.38 2.68 -2.02
N GLN A 91 1.15 3.99 -2.17
CA GLN A 91 1.74 5.02 -1.30
C GLN A 91 1.28 4.87 0.16
N TYR A 92 0.02 4.50 0.39
CA TYR A 92 -0.46 4.25 1.74
C TYR A 92 0.26 3.06 2.38
N LEU A 93 0.44 1.96 1.63
CA LEU A 93 1.14 0.76 2.10
C LEU A 93 2.64 1.00 2.33
N GLN A 94 3.30 1.77 1.46
CA GLN A 94 4.71 2.17 1.63
C GLN A 94 4.93 2.97 2.92
N GLY A 95 3.93 3.77 3.34
CA GLY A 95 3.96 4.51 4.60
C GLY A 95 3.68 3.66 5.84
N LEU A 96 3.37 2.37 5.69
CA LEU A 96 3.18 1.45 6.81
C LEU A 96 4.54 0.82 7.17
N GLY A 97 4.92 0.92 8.44
CA GLY A 97 6.11 0.24 8.94
C GLY A 97 5.88 -1.25 9.21
N ALA A 98 6.96 -1.94 9.58
CA ALA A 98 6.99 -3.40 9.85
C ALA A 98 5.95 -3.90 10.87
N SER A 99 5.44 -3.04 11.76
CA SER A 99 4.35 -3.39 12.68
C SER A 99 3.04 -3.83 12.00
N TRP A 100 2.85 -3.44 10.73
CA TRP A 100 1.65 -3.74 9.95
C TRP A 100 1.92 -4.72 8.80
N LEU A 101 3.01 -5.49 8.87
CA LEU A 101 3.46 -6.36 7.77
C LEU A 101 2.37 -7.31 7.26
N GLU A 102 1.61 -7.96 8.15
CA GLU A 102 0.51 -8.84 7.76
C GLU A 102 -0.57 -8.09 6.94
N LEU A 103 -0.87 -6.85 7.33
CA LEU A 103 -1.82 -6.01 6.62
C LEU A 103 -1.25 -5.56 5.27
N ILE A 104 0.04 -5.25 5.20
CA ILE A 104 0.72 -4.91 3.94
C ILE A 104 0.61 -6.09 2.98
N PHE A 105 0.93 -7.31 3.43
CA PHE A 105 0.83 -8.52 2.61
C PHE A 105 -0.59 -8.81 2.13
N GLU A 106 -1.60 -8.63 2.98
CA GLU A 106 -2.99 -8.87 2.58
C GLU A 106 -3.42 -7.95 1.43
N PHE A 107 -3.10 -6.66 1.51
CA PHE A 107 -3.55 -5.68 0.51
C PHE A 107 -2.62 -5.62 -0.71
N ALA A 108 -1.32 -5.87 -0.55
CA ALA A 108 -0.37 -5.90 -1.65
C ALA A 108 -0.62 -7.08 -2.60
N GLU A 109 -1.19 -8.18 -2.12
CA GLU A 109 -1.35 -9.40 -2.92
C GLU A 109 -2.23 -9.16 -4.15
N GLU A 110 -3.30 -8.39 -3.98
CA GLU A 110 -4.17 -8.03 -5.10
C GLU A 110 -3.49 -7.06 -6.07
N VAL A 111 -2.78 -6.05 -5.55
CA VAL A 111 -2.06 -5.06 -6.37
C VAL A 111 -0.99 -5.73 -7.22
N ILE A 112 -0.23 -6.67 -6.64
CA ILE A 112 0.82 -7.42 -7.35
C ILE A 112 0.21 -8.31 -8.42
N ARG A 113 -0.93 -8.95 -8.15
CA ARG A 113 -1.59 -9.82 -9.15
C ARG A 113 -2.17 -9.05 -10.31
N GLU A 114 -2.61 -7.82 -10.07
CA GLU A 114 -3.13 -6.94 -11.12
C GLU A 114 -2.01 -6.35 -11.98
N ASP A 115 -0.98 -5.79 -11.33
CA ASP A 115 0.23 -5.29 -11.98
C ASP A 115 1.48 -5.60 -11.13
N PRO A 116 2.23 -6.66 -11.49
CA PRO A 116 3.46 -7.03 -10.78
C PRO A 116 4.53 -5.93 -10.76
N SER A 117 4.56 -5.07 -11.79
CA SER A 117 5.57 -4.02 -11.93
C SER A 117 5.28 -2.81 -11.06
N GLU A 118 4.01 -2.46 -10.87
CA GLU A 118 3.61 -1.42 -9.92
C GLU A 118 3.54 -1.98 -8.49
N GLY A 119 3.04 -3.20 -8.30
CA GLY A 119 2.89 -3.81 -6.97
C GLY A 119 4.22 -4.00 -6.23
N ILE A 120 5.31 -4.31 -6.92
CA ILE A 120 6.63 -4.43 -6.27
C ILE A 120 7.10 -3.11 -5.64
N ARG A 121 6.66 -1.95 -6.14
CA ARG A 121 7.02 -0.63 -5.60
C ARG A 121 6.65 -0.49 -4.12
N ILE A 122 5.65 -1.24 -3.64
CA ILE A 122 5.31 -1.30 -2.20
C ILE A 122 6.53 -1.68 -1.35
N PHE A 123 7.44 -2.49 -1.90
CA PHE A 123 8.56 -3.10 -1.17
C PHE A 123 9.95 -2.61 -1.55
N ILE A 124 10.10 -1.79 -2.61
CA ILE A 124 11.42 -1.36 -3.12
C ILE A 124 11.64 0.17 -3.12
N GLU A 125 10.62 0.95 -2.76
CA GLU A 125 10.69 2.41 -2.75
C GLU A 125 11.71 2.92 -1.72
N GLU A 126 12.32 4.09 -2.00
CA GLU A 126 13.29 4.76 -1.12
C GLU A 126 12.60 5.46 0.06
N MET A 127 11.87 4.71 0.88
CA MET A 127 11.22 5.16 2.11
C MET A 127 11.76 4.42 3.32
N GLY A 128 11.95 5.13 4.45
CA GLY A 128 12.49 4.54 5.67
C GLY A 128 11.63 3.41 6.23
N GLU A 129 10.30 3.52 6.10
CA GLU A 129 9.34 2.49 6.46
C GLU A 129 9.52 1.22 5.61
N VAL A 130 9.71 1.38 4.29
CA VAL A 130 9.93 0.27 3.35
C VAL A 130 11.27 -0.42 3.58
N GLU A 131 12.34 0.35 3.77
CA GLU A 131 13.66 -0.20 4.08
C GLU A 131 13.71 -0.94 5.43
N SER A 132 12.81 -0.59 6.35
CA SER A 132 12.69 -1.23 7.67
C SER A 132 11.98 -2.59 7.64
N LEU A 133 11.34 -2.95 6.52
CA LEU A 133 10.62 -4.22 6.40
C LEU A 133 11.59 -5.42 6.46
N PRO A 134 11.19 -6.54 7.07
CA PRO A 134 12.03 -7.73 7.16
C PRO A 134 12.21 -8.37 5.77
N ARG A 135 13.39 -8.16 5.17
CA ARG A 135 13.72 -8.55 3.79
C ARG A 135 13.44 -10.03 3.47
N GLN A 136 13.74 -10.93 4.40
CA GLN A 136 13.51 -12.36 4.22
C GLN A 136 12.01 -12.68 4.11
N GLU A 137 11.19 -12.13 5.01
CA GLU A 137 9.75 -12.37 5.02
C GLU A 137 9.08 -11.75 3.79
N VAL A 138 9.52 -10.55 3.37
CA VAL A 138 9.04 -9.90 2.14
C VAL A 138 9.39 -10.74 0.92
N TYR A 139 10.62 -11.23 0.80
CA TYR A 139 11.02 -12.09 -0.30
C TYR A 139 10.19 -13.37 -0.35
N GLU A 140 10.04 -14.09 0.77
CA GLU A 140 9.25 -15.33 0.84
C GLU A 140 7.80 -15.11 0.43
N TYR A 141 7.22 -13.98 0.85
CA TYR A 141 5.88 -13.58 0.44
C TYR A 141 5.78 -13.31 -1.07
N LEU A 142 6.70 -12.50 -1.63
CA LEU A 142 6.68 -12.14 -3.05
C LEU A 142 6.91 -13.35 -3.95
N ALA A 143 7.90 -14.19 -3.64
CA ALA A 143 8.22 -15.39 -4.39
C ALA A 143 7.07 -16.41 -4.41
N LYS A 144 6.24 -16.42 -3.36
CA LYS A 144 5.02 -17.26 -3.29
C LYS A 144 3.90 -16.77 -4.21
N ILE A 145 3.80 -15.46 -4.43
CA ILE A 145 2.79 -14.86 -5.32
C ILE A 145 3.23 -14.99 -6.77
N ASP A 146 4.43 -14.51 -7.07
CA ASP A 146 5.04 -14.54 -8.39
C ASP A 146 6.56 -14.66 -8.23
N PRO A 147 7.16 -15.80 -8.64
CA PRO A 147 8.60 -16.02 -8.58
C PRO A 147 9.42 -14.92 -9.29
N VAL A 148 8.89 -14.33 -10.37
CA VAL A 148 9.58 -13.26 -11.11
C VAL A 148 9.65 -11.99 -10.28
N VAL A 149 8.59 -11.67 -9.53
CA VAL A 149 8.59 -10.53 -8.59
C VAL A 149 9.57 -10.77 -7.45
N GLY A 150 9.65 -12.00 -6.93
CA GLY A 150 10.65 -12.40 -5.93
C GLY A 150 12.09 -12.16 -6.40
N VAL A 151 12.41 -12.55 -7.64
CA VAL A 151 13.71 -12.30 -8.27
C VAL A 151 14.01 -10.80 -8.35
N ARG A 152 13.08 -10.01 -8.89
CA ARG A 152 13.25 -8.55 -9.01
C ARG A 152 13.47 -7.88 -7.66
N TYR A 153 12.83 -8.38 -6.61
CA TYR A 153 13.05 -7.89 -5.25
C TYR A 153 14.48 -8.18 -4.78
N LEU A 154 14.98 -9.40 -4.96
CA LEU A 154 16.37 -9.74 -4.60
C LEU A 154 17.40 -8.97 -5.43
N GLU A 155 17.15 -8.76 -6.72
CA GLU A 155 17.98 -7.89 -7.56
C GLU A 155 18.08 -6.47 -6.98
N HIS A 156 16.97 -5.91 -6.50
CA HIS A 156 16.96 -4.59 -5.86
C HIS A 156 17.70 -4.60 -4.52
N VAL A 157 17.43 -5.59 -3.66
CA VAL A 157 18.09 -5.73 -2.36
C VAL A 157 19.61 -5.83 -2.50
N ILE A 158 20.09 -6.56 -3.51
CA ILE A 158 21.53 -6.77 -3.74
C ILE A 158 22.14 -5.60 -4.51
N GLY A 159 21.51 -5.18 -5.61
CA GLY A 159 22.06 -4.21 -6.56
C GLY A 159 21.90 -2.76 -6.14
N VAL A 160 20.79 -2.42 -5.48
CA VAL A 160 20.45 -1.05 -5.07
C VAL A 160 20.74 -0.85 -3.59
N TRP A 161 20.22 -1.71 -2.72
CA TRP A 161 20.45 -1.61 -1.27
C TRP A 161 21.80 -2.18 -0.82
N GLY A 162 22.52 -2.87 -1.70
CA GLY A 162 23.88 -3.33 -1.44
C GLY A 162 23.97 -4.41 -0.35
N ASP A 163 22.91 -5.19 -0.13
CA ASP A 163 22.94 -6.26 0.87
C ASP A 163 23.94 -7.36 0.46
N THR A 164 24.88 -7.67 1.35
CA THR A 164 25.93 -8.67 1.13
C THR A 164 25.67 -9.99 1.84
N VAL A 165 24.48 -10.21 2.40
CA VAL A 165 24.11 -11.46 3.05
C VAL A 165 24.16 -12.60 2.02
N PRO A 166 25.04 -13.60 2.19
CA PRO A 166 25.22 -14.65 1.19
C PRO A 166 23.94 -15.45 0.87
N GLY A 167 23.01 -15.51 1.82
CA GLY A 167 21.71 -16.16 1.65
C GLY A 167 20.93 -15.58 0.46
N PHE A 168 20.83 -14.26 0.34
CA PHE A 168 20.09 -13.61 -0.75
C PHE A 168 20.76 -13.83 -2.11
N HIS A 169 22.09 -13.80 -2.16
CA HIS A 169 22.84 -14.03 -3.40
C HIS A 169 22.69 -15.46 -3.90
N ASN A 170 22.81 -16.43 -2.98
CA ASN A 170 22.60 -17.84 -3.31
C ASN A 170 21.16 -18.09 -3.76
N GLN A 171 20.19 -17.51 -3.05
CA GLN A 171 18.78 -17.65 -3.37
C GLN A 171 18.46 -17.06 -4.76
N LEU A 172 18.97 -15.88 -5.10
CA LEU A 172 18.79 -15.27 -6.41
C LEU A 172 19.30 -16.19 -7.54
N VAL A 173 20.46 -16.83 -7.35
CA VAL A 173 21.01 -17.78 -8.34
C VAL A 173 20.12 -19.02 -8.47
N LEU A 174 19.58 -19.53 -7.37
CA LEU A 174 18.64 -20.65 -7.39
C LEU A 174 17.35 -20.27 -8.12
N ASP A 175 16.78 -19.09 -7.83
CA ASP A 175 15.55 -18.62 -8.45
C ASP A 175 15.69 -18.47 -9.98
N TYR A 176 16.79 -17.90 -10.48
CA TYR A 176 17.04 -17.86 -11.93
C TYR A 176 17.16 -19.26 -12.54
N THR A 177 17.80 -20.18 -11.83
CA THR A 177 17.96 -21.56 -12.31
C THR A 177 16.60 -22.23 -12.43
N ASP A 178 15.75 -22.08 -11.41
CA ASP A 178 14.40 -22.63 -11.40
C ASP A 178 13.52 -22.01 -12.49
N LEU A 179 13.59 -20.68 -12.70
CA LEU A 179 12.88 -20.00 -13.78
C LEU A 179 13.29 -20.53 -15.16
N ILE A 180 14.59 -20.63 -15.43
CA ILE A 180 15.11 -21.15 -16.71
C ILE A 180 14.66 -22.59 -16.93
N LEU A 181 14.76 -23.44 -15.91
CA LEU A 181 14.34 -24.83 -16.00
C LEU A 181 12.84 -24.95 -16.29
N ASN A 182 12.00 -24.19 -15.59
CA ASN A 182 10.56 -24.17 -15.81
C ASN A 182 10.23 -23.74 -17.25
N THR A 183 10.87 -22.68 -17.75
CA THR A 183 10.72 -22.25 -19.15
C THR A 183 11.12 -23.35 -20.13
N ILE A 184 12.22 -24.08 -19.89
CA ILE A 184 12.64 -25.18 -20.77
C ILE A 184 11.61 -26.31 -20.77
N TYR A 185 11.05 -26.66 -19.61
CA TYR A 185 10.06 -27.75 -19.49
C TYR A 185 8.71 -27.40 -20.14
N GLU A 186 8.26 -26.15 -20.03
CA GLU A 186 7.03 -25.67 -20.69
C GLU A 186 7.16 -25.77 -22.21
N ASN A 187 8.28 -25.31 -22.78
CA ASN A 187 8.52 -25.36 -24.22
C ASN A 187 8.60 -26.79 -24.80
N GLN A 188 8.88 -27.81 -23.98
CA GLN A 188 8.90 -29.21 -24.41
C GLN A 188 7.52 -29.88 -24.47
N HIS A 189 6.50 -29.27 -23.87
CA HIS A 189 5.13 -29.80 -23.85
C HIS A 189 4.22 -29.19 -24.93
N ASP A 190 4.69 -28.13 -25.60
CA ASP A 190 3.99 -27.44 -26.70
C ASP A 190 4.44 -27.92 -28.11
N GLU A 191 5.38 -28.87 -28.20
CA GLU A 191 5.82 -29.57 -29.43
C GLU A 191 5.28 -31.01 -29.53
#